data_AF-A0A837C876-F1
#
_entry.id   AF-A0A837C876-F1
#
_cell.length_a   1.000
_cell.length_b   1.000
_cell.length_c   1.000
_cell.angle_alpha   90.00
_cell.angle_beta   90.00
_cell.angle_gamma   90.00
#
_symmetry.space_group_name_H-M   'P 1'
#
loop_
_entity.id
_entity.type
_entity.pdbx_description
1 polymer ?
#
loop_
_entity_poly.entity_id
_entity_poly.type
_entity_poly.pdbx_seq_one_letter_code
_entity_poly.pdbx_strand_id
1 'polypeptide(L)'
;MMNSIALLNDAFRRTFCGGRVMMTIGVAELPECVKAEALRQVADFSGFTQENDPHGEHDFGSFDLVGRKFFWKIDYYDEDMQHGSEDPSDPKRTTRVLTLMLSSEY
;
A
#
# COMPACT_ATOMS: atom_id res chain seq x y z
N MET A 1 14.31 -4.86 16.99
CA MET A 1 12.99 -4.49 17.53
C MET A 1 12.07 -4.45 16.31
N MET A 2 10.96 -5.21 16.30
CA MET A 2 10.05 -5.23 15.14
C MET A 2 9.31 -3.89 15.07
N ASN A 3 9.27 -3.25 13.90
CA ASN A 3 8.48 -2.03 13.70
C ASN A 3 6.98 -2.41 13.76
N SER A 4 6.24 -1.86 14.73
CA SER A 4 4.81 -2.13 14.90
C SER A 4 3.99 -1.65 13.69
N ILE A 5 4.41 -0.57 13.04
CA ILE A 5 3.77 -0.04 11.83
C ILE A 5 3.92 -1.05 10.69
N ALA A 6 5.11 -1.62 10.50
CA ALA A 6 5.36 -2.65 9.49
C ALA A 6 4.50 -3.90 9.69
N LEU A 7 4.30 -4.33 10.93
CA LEU A 7 3.41 -5.47 11.24
C LEU A 7 1.96 -5.19 10.82
N LEU A 8 1.47 -3.98 11.08
CA LEU A 8 0.12 -3.56 10.70
C LEU A 8 -0.02 -3.40 9.18
N ASN A 9 1.00 -2.85 8.52
CA ASN A 9 1.02 -2.68 7.07
C ASN A 9 1.12 -4.02 6.34
N ASP A 10 1.95 -4.95 6.83
CA ASP A 10 2.04 -6.30 6.31
C ASP A 10 0.72 -7.05 6.47
N ALA A 11 0.06 -6.94 7.64
CA ALA A 11 -1.25 -7.53 7.85
C ALA A 11 -2.28 -6.95 6.87
N PHE A 12 -2.30 -5.63 6.68
CA PHE A 12 -3.22 -4.97 5.77
C PHE A 12 -2.96 -5.33 4.31
N ARG A 13 -1.75 -5.15 3.78
CA ARG A 13 -1.45 -5.39 2.36
C ARG A 13 -1.59 -6.86 1.95
N ARG A 14 -1.40 -7.80 2.87
CA ARG A 14 -1.53 -9.25 2.60
C ARG A 14 -2.97 -9.73 2.58
N THR A 15 -3.85 -9.07 3.33
CA THR A 15 -5.25 -9.52 3.52
C THR A 15 -6.27 -8.57 2.90
N PHE A 16 -5.89 -7.32 2.66
CA PHE A 16 -6.75 -6.20 2.29
C PHE A 16 -7.87 -5.92 3.31
N CYS A 17 -7.70 -6.39 4.56
CA CYS A 17 -8.65 -6.22 5.64
C CYS A 17 -8.24 -5.09 6.61
N GLY A 18 -9.23 -4.37 7.17
CA GLY A 18 -9.00 -3.37 8.20
C GLY A 18 -8.54 -1.99 7.70
N GLY A 19 -8.58 -1.76 6.39
CA GLY A 19 -8.29 -0.47 5.76
C GLY A 19 -9.09 -0.27 4.48
N ARG A 20 -8.67 0.69 3.65
CA ARG A 20 -9.30 0.98 2.35
C ARG A 20 -8.32 0.72 1.21
N VAL A 21 -8.78 0.06 0.16
CA VAL A 21 -8.00 -0.16 -1.06
C VAL A 21 -8.54 0.74 -2.17
N MET A 22 -7.66 1.56 -2.73
CA MET A 22 -7.95 2.49 -3.80
C MET A 22 -7.10 2.13 -5.02
N MET A 23 -7.63 2.40 -6.21
CA MET A 23 -6.89 2.31 -7.46
C MET A 23 -7.01 3.64 -8.19
N THR A 24 -5.92 4.12 -8.79
CA THR A 24 -5.98 5.23 -9.74
C THR A 24 -6.71 4.82 -11.01
N ILE A 25 -7.13 5.80 -11.81
CA ILE A 25 -7.86 5.57 -13.06
C ILE A 25 -7.08 4.63 -14.00
N GLY A 26 -5.76 4.83 -14.12
CA GLY A 26 -4.91 4.03 -15.00
C GLY A 26 -4.85 2.55 -14.61
N VAL A 27 -5.01 2.22 -13.34
CA VAL A 27 -5.13 0.83 -12.86
C VAL A 27 -6.56 0.33 -12.98
N ALA A 28 -7.55 1.15 -12.63
CA ALA A 28 -8.97 0.78 -12.64
C ALA A 28 -9.47 0.35 -14.03
N GLU A 29 -8.96 1.00 -15.09
CA GLU A 29 -9.28 0.72 -16.50
C GLU A 29 -8.63 -0.56 -17.05
N LEU A 30 -7.70 -1.18 -16.31
CA LEU A 30 -7.05 -2.42 -16.76
C LEU A 30 -8.00 -3.62 -16.70
N PRO A 31 -7.72 -4.67 -17.50
CA PRO A 31 -8.43 -5.93 -17.40
C PRO A 31 -8.42 -6.50 -15.97
N GLU A 32 -9.51 -7.15 -15.57
CA GLU A 32 -9.66 -7.69 -14.20
C GLU A 32 -8.53 -8.65 -13.80
N CYS A 33 -8.05 -9.48 -14.74
CA CYS A 33 -6.93 -10.37 -14.50
C CYS A 33 -5.63 -9.63 -14.15
N VAL A 34 -5.40 -8.45 -14.75
CA VAL A 34 -4.23 -7.62 -14.46
C VAL A 34 -4.39 -6.95 -13.09
N LYS A 35 -5.59 -6.46 -12.77
CA LYS A 35 -5.88 -5.88 -11.44
C LYS A 35 -5.72 -6.91 -10.33
N ALA A 36 -6.23 -8.12 -10.53
CA ALA A 36 -6.11 -9.22 -9.57
C ALA A 36 -4.65 -9.63 -9.35
N GLU A 37 -3.87 -9.74 -10.43
CA GLU A 37 -2.44 -10.05 -10.35
C GLU A 37 -1.66 -8.91 -9.67
N ALA A 38 -1.98 -7.65 -9.94
CA ALA A 38 -1.35 -6.52 -9.28
C ALA A 38 -1.62 -6.51 -7.76
N LEU A 39 -2.86 -6.80 -7.33
CA LEU A 39 -3.16 -6.98 -5.90
C LEU A 39 -2.38 -8.16 -5.31
N ARG A 40 -2.27 -9.29 -6.02
CA ARG A 40 -1.46 -10.42 -5.55
C ARG A 40 0.01 -10.04 -5.36
N GLN A 41 0.59 -9.28 -6.29
CA GLN A 41 1.96 -8.76 -6.18
C GLN A 41 2.14 -7.83 -4.98
N VAL A 42 1.15 -6.99 -4.66
CA VAL A 42 1.14 -6.16 -3.43
C VAL A 42 1.14 -7.04 -2.18
N ALA A 43 0.29 -8.07 -2.12
CA ALA A 43 0.21 -8.98 -0.99
C ALA A 43 1.51 -9.77 -0.78
N ASP A 44 2.12 -10.24 -1.87
CA ASP A 44 3.34 -11.06 -1.83
C ASP A 44 4.64 -10.23 -1.78
N PHE A 45 4.55 -8.89 -1.89
CA PHE A 45 5.73 -8.03 -1.98
C PHE A 45 6.68 -8.23 -0.78
N SER A 46 7.96 -8.43 -1.08
CA SER A 46 9.01 -8.56 -0.05
C SER A 46 10.29 -7.82 -0.44
N GLY A 47 10.24 -6.98 -1.48
CA GLY A 47 11.37 -6.26 -2.05
C GLY A 47 11.69 -4.95 -1.32
N PHE A 48 11.57 -4.92 0.01
CA PHE A 48 11.88 -3.73 0.80
C PHE A 48 13.39 -3.51 0.87
N THR A 49 13.82 -2.30 0.55
CA THR A 49 15.22 -1.85 0.54
C THR A 49 15.32 -0.51 1.26
N GLN A 50 16.53 -0.12 1.65
CA GLN A 50 16.75 1.18 2.28
C GLN A 50 16.29 2.38 1.40
N GLU A 51 16.23 2.20 0.08
CA GLU A 51 15.80 3.23 -0.86
C GLU A 51 14.28 3.40 -0.89
N ASN A 52 13.52 2.30 -0.84
CA ASN A 52 12.06 2.32 -0.95
C ASN A 52 11.34 2.24 0.41
N ASP A 53 12.06 1.91 1.47
CA ASP A 53 11.53 1.71 2.82
C ASP A 53 12.53 2.26 3.86
N PRO A 54 12.85 3.58 3.82
CA PRO A 54 13.86 4.18 4.69
C PRO A 54 13.50 4.12 6.19
N HIS A 55 12.20 4.00 6.50
CA HIS A 55 11.67 3.93 7.86
C HIS A 55 11.36 2.50 8.32
N GLY A 56 11.50 1.50 7.43
CA GLY A 56 11.19 0.10 7.77
C GLY A 56 9.72 -0.09 8.11
N GLU A 57 8.82 0.66 7.46
CA GLU A 57 7.38 0.66 7.71
C GLU A 57 6.61 -0.22 6.74
N HIS A 58 7.24 -0.68 5.65
CA HIS A 58 6.59 -1.52 4.64
C HIS A 58 5.36 -0.83 4.00
N ASP A 59 5.43 0.48 3.82
CA ASP A 59 4.34 1.34 3.35
C ASP A 59 4.44 1.72 1.88
N PHE A 60 5.52 1.38 1.19
CA PHE A 60 5.71 1.67 -0.23
C PHE A 60 6.39 0.51 -0.96
N GLY A 61 6.00 0.31 -2.23
CA GLY A 61 6.68 -0.65 -3.10
C GLY A 61 6.40 -0.42 -4.58
N SER A 62 7.20 -1.08 -5.41
CA SER A 62 7.04 -1.04 -6.86
C SER A 62 7.38 -2.37 -7.50
N PHE A 63 6.68 -2.71 -8.58
CA PHE A 63 6.92 -3.92 -9.37
C PHE A 63 6.49 -3.72 -10.82
N ASP A 64 7.04 -4.51 -11.72
CA ASP A 64 6.66 -4.53 -13.13
C ASP A 64 5.62 -5.64 -13.39
N LEU A 65 4.57 -5.30 -14.13
CA LEU A 65 3.53 -6.24 -14.56
C LEU A 65 3.05 -5.85 -15.95
N VAL A 66 2.97 -6.81 -16.88
CA VAL A 66 2.53 -6.61 -18.27
C VAL A 66 3.20 -5.42 -18.99
N GLY A 67 4.51 -5.24 -18.75
CA GLY A 67 5.30 -4.15 -19.37
C GLY A 67 5.01 -2.76 -18.81
N ARG A 68 4.35 -2.66 -17.65
CA ARG A 68 4.06 -1.42 -16.93
C ARG A 68 4.65 -1.48 -15.54
N LYS A 69 5.17 -0.35 -15.06
CA LYS A 69 5.62 -0.21 -13.68
C LYS A 69 4.45 0.22 -12.80
N PHE A 70 4.17 -0.54 -11.76
CA PHE A 70 3.16 -0.24 -10.74
C PHE A 70 3.83 0.26 -9.48
N PHE A 71 3.23 1.25 -8.85
CA PHE A 71 3.53 1.68 -7.49
C PHE A 71 2.34 1.34 -6.59
N TRP A 72 2.65 1.06 -5.33
CA TRP A 72 1.65 1.03 -4.29
C TRP A 72 2.19 1.75 -3.06
N LYS A 73 1.28 2.36 -2.31
CA LYS A 73 1.61 2.95 -1.01
C LYS A 73 0.49 2.75 0.00
N ILE A 74 0.81 2.86 1.29
CA ILE A 74 -0.13 2.91 2.40
C ILE A 74 -0.01 4.29 3.05
N ASP A 75 -1.05 5.09 2.94
CA ASP A 75 -1.16 6.37 3.66
C ASP A 75 -1.88 6.16 5.00
N TYR A 76 -1.49 6.93 6.02
CA TYR A 76 -2.08 6.91 7.36
C TYR A 76 -2.94 8.14 7.59
N TYR A 77 -4.25 7.95 7.64
CA TYR A 77 -5.20 9.02 7.94
C TYR A 77 -5.71 8.93 9.38
N ASP A 78 -6.12 10.06 9.95
CA ASP A 78 -6.94 10.08 11.17
C ASP A 78 -8.30 9.37 10.96
N GLU A 79 -9.05 9.18 12.06
CA GLU A 79 -10.35 8.49 12.03
C GLU A 79 -11.35 9.15 11.07
N ASP A 80 -11.33 10.49 10.98
CA ASP A 80 -12.22 11.29 10.14
C ASP A 80 -11.71 11.48 8.69
N MET A 81 -10.52 10.95 8.39
CA MET A 81 -9.82 11.08 7.11
C MET A 81 -9.64 12.52 6.61
N GLN A 82 -9.39 13.46 7.52
CA GLN A 82 -9.11 14.87 7.20
C GLN A 82 -7.62 15.19 7.22
N HIS A 83 -6.85 14.48 8.05
CA HIS A 83 -5.42 14.72 8.24
C HIS A 83 -4.64 13.40 8.30
N GLY A 84 -3.32 13.51 8.37
CA GLY A 84 -2.46 12.37 8.69
C GLY A 84 -2.64 11.95 10.15
N SER A 85 -2.62 10.64 10.42
CA SER A 85 -2.67 10.14 11.80
C SER A 85 -1.43 10.57 12.59
N GLU A 86 -1.62 11.04 13.81
CA GLU A 86 -0.54 11.36 14.75
C GLU A 86 0.18 10.12 15.27
N ASP A 87 -0.50 8.96 15.26
CA ASP A 87 0.05 7.70 15.73
C ASP A 87 -0.31 6.55 14.78
N PRO A 88 0.46 6.36 13.69
CA PRO A 88 0.28 5.25 12.76
C PRO A 88 0.35 3.86 13.42
N SER A 89 0.93 3.75 14.61
CA SER A 89 1.05 2.47 15.34
C SER A 89 -0.22 2.09 16.10
N ASP A 90 -1.16 3.02 16.30
CA ASP A 90 -2.48 2.76 16.89
C ASP A 90 -3.54 2.52 15.79
N PRO A 91 -4.03 1.28 15.61
CA PRO A 91 -5.03 0.96 14.60
C PRO A 91 -6.43 1.52 14.93
N LYS A 92 -6.67 2.00 16.15
CA LYS A 92 -7.95 2.66 16.48
C LYS A 92 -7.99 4.10 15.98
N ARG A 93 -6.84 4.78 16.02
CA ARG A 93 -6.69 6.18 15.62
C ARG A 93 -6.32 6.37 14.15
N THR A 94 -5.93 5.27 13.47
CA THR A 94 -5.38 5.31 12.11
C THR A 94 -6.22 4.53 11.11
N THR A 95 -6.73 5.22 10.11
CA THR A 95 -7.26 4.61 8.89
C THR A 95 -6.14 4.41 7.88
N ARG A 96 -5.81 3.15 7.56
CA ARG A 96 -4.84 2.80 6.50
C ARG A 96 -5.50 2.81 5.13
N VAL A 97 -4.89 3.49 4.18
CA VAL A 97 -5.36 3.55 2.79
C VAL A 97 -4.26 3.05 1.86
N LEU A 98 -4.48 1.89 1.26
CA LEU A 98 -3.61 1.35 0.23
C LEU A 98 -4.04 1.91 -1.13
N THR A 99 -3.14 2.63 -1.80
CA THR A 99 -3.37 3.10 -3.18
C THR A 99 -2.48 2.32 -4.13
N LEU A 100 -3.08 1.64 -5.11
CA LEU A 100 -2.39 0.99 -6.22
C LEU A 100 -2.48 1.87 -7.48
N MET A 101 -1.35 2.16 -8.09
CA MET A 101 -1.26 3.09 -9.23
C MET A 101 -0.20 2.69 -10.25
N LEU A 102 -0.28 3.25 -11.46
CA LEU A 102 0.84 3.19 -12.40
C LEU A 102 1.91 4.20 -11.97
N SER A 103 3.18 3.89 -12.23
CA SER A 103 4.28 4.80 -11.86
C SER A 103 4.21 6.16 -12.56
N SER A 104 3.47 6.27 -13.66
CA SER A 104 3.23 7.53 -14.38
C SER A 104 2.18 8.43 -13.73
N GLU A 105 1.48 7.92 -12.72
CA GLU A 105 0.44 8.64 -11.96
C GLU A 105 0.92 9.09 -10.57
N TYR A 106 2.19 8.83 -10.26
CA TYR A 106 2.88 9.20 -9.02
C TYR A 106 3.84 10.36 -9.29
#